data_AF-A0A0F3NH43-F1
#
_entry.id   AF-A0A0F3NH43-F1
#
_cell.length_a   1.000
_cell.length_b   1.000
_cell.length_c   1.000
_cell.angle_alpha   90.00
_cell.angle_beta   90.00
_cell.angle_gamma   90.00
#
_symmetry.space_group_name_H-M   'P 1'
#
loop_
_entity.id
_entity.type
_entity.pdbx_description
1 polymer ?
#
loop_
_entity_poly.entity_id
_entity_poly.type
_entity_poly.pdbx_seq_one_letter_code
_entity_poly.pdbx_strand_id
1 'polypeptide(L)'
;MEISAPNIDKQVCVTKRQGGNHYGVYALKTEGSNKTSRGETSLCGDDGGTKSDSSSKPQVLKDFVEKTLTDGSKNWPTSTKNDNAPSDTRNDNAKAVAGDLTKLTTDEKTIVAGLLAKTIEGGEVVEIRAVSSTSVMVNAEFEIIRLFRRESSRV
;
A
#
# COMPACT_ATOMS: atom_id res chain seq x y z
N MET A 1 10.25 -1.36 11.19
CA MET A 1 11.04 -1.87 10.04
C MET A 1 11.88 -0.71 9.50
N GLU A 2 13.19 -0.88 9.29
CA GLU A 2 14.03 0.17 8.66
C GLU A 2 14.26 -0.20 7.20
N ILE A 3 13.98 0.73 6.30
CA ILE A 3 14.18 0.54 4.87
C ILE A 3 15.61 1.01 4.60
N SER A 4 16.46 0.09 4.13
CA SER A 4 17.89 0.29 3.91
C SER A 4 18.23 1.29 2.80
N ALA A 5 17.25 2.07 2.34
CA ALA A 5 17.36 3.09 1.31
C ALA A 5 16.43 4.28 1.65
N PRO A 6 16.87 5.23 2.49
CA PRO A 6 16.02 6.28 3.07
C PRO A 6 15.43 7.29 2.06
N ASN A 7 15.84 7.22 0.80
CA ASN A 7 15.29 8.05 -0.28
C ASN A 7 14.07 7.43 -0.97
N ILE A 8 13.96 6.09 -0.96
CA ILE A 8 12.89 5.36 -1.68
C ILE A 8 11.55 5.51 -0.98
N ASP A 9 11.55 5.49 0.36
CA ASP A 9 10.35 5.69 1.17
C ASP A 9 9.66 7.01 0.83
N LYS A 10 10.45 8.02 0.52
CA LYS A 10 9.99 9.38 0.20
C LYS A 10 9.47 9.51 -1.24
N GLN A 11 9.35 8.43 -1.99
CA GLN A 11 8.87 8.43 -3.37
C GLN A 11 7.62 7.56 -3.59
N VAL A 12 7.34 6.60 -2.71
CA VAL A 12 6.21 5.68 -2.82
C VAL A 12 5.19 5.95 -1.73
N CYS A 13 3.91 6.02 -2.10
CA CYS A 13 2.82 6.28 -1.16
C CYS A 13 3.10 7.52 -0.31
N VAL A 14 3.61 8.58 -0.94
CA VAL A 14 3.84 9.84 -0.25
C VAL A 14 2.51 10.58 -0.18
N THR A 15 1.99 10.82 1.03
CA THR A 15 0.71 11.53 1.15
C THR A 15 0.83 12.93 0.58
N LYS A 16 -0.23 13.36 -0.11
CA LYS A 16 -0.26 14.64 -0.82
C LYS A 16 -0.81 15.73 0.08
N ARG A 17 -0.55 16.96 -0.32
CA ARG A 17 -1.02 18.16 0.36
C ARG A 17 -2.37 18.59 -0.20
N GLN A 18 -3.38 18.80 0.64
CA GLN A 18 -4.67 19.38 0.22
C GLN A 18 -4.93 20.72 0.90
N GLY A 19 -4.45 21.80 0.28
CA GLY A 19 -4.60 23.16 0.82
C GLY A 19 -3.76 23.42 2.08
N GLY A 20 -3.19 24.62 2.21
CA GLY A 20 -2.32 24.95 3.35
C GLY A 20 -1.06 24.08 3.44
N ASN A 21 -0.61 23.78 4.66
CA ASN A 21 0.63 23.04 4.97
C ASN A 21 0.34 21.64 5.59
N HIS A 22 -0.76 21.03 5.18
CA HIS A 22 -1.28 19.79 5.78
C HIS A 22 -1.30 18.62 4.80
N TYR A 23 -0.90 17.45 5.29
CA TYR A 23 -0.82 16.21 4.54
C TYR A 23 -1.76 15.16 5.14
N GLY A 24 -2.22 14.24 4.30
CA GLY A 24 -2.98 13.08 4.76
C GLY A 24 -2.20 12.22 5.76
N VAL A 25 -2.95 11.59 6.67
CA VAL A 25 -2.45 10.68 7.70
C VAL A 25 -2.92 9.27 7.36
N TYR A 26 -1.99 8.31 7.28
CA TYR A 26 -2.37 6.92 7.06
C TYR A 26 -3.11 6.33 8.25
N ALA A 27 -4.20 5.62 7.96
CA ALA A 27 -5.07 4.96 8.91
C ALA A 27 -5.70 3.71 8.28
N LEU A 28 -6.54 3.01 9.06
CA LEU A 28 -7.24 1.79 8.65
C LEU A 28 -8.38 2.03 7.65
N LYS A 29 -8.89 3.27 7.57
CA LYS A 29 -9.96 3.67 6.66
C LYS A 29 -9.77 5.12 6.24
N THR A 30 -10.31 5.44 5.08
CA THR A 30 -10.39 6.80 4.56
C THR A 30 -11.66 7.44 5.05
N GLU A 31 -11.53 8.54 5.78
CA GLU A 31 -12.69 9.33 6.18
C GLU A 31 -13.26 10.04 4.92
N GLY A 32 -14.55 9.83 4.67
CA GLY A 32 -15.16 9.94 3.33
C GLY A 32 -15.22 11.36 2.74
N SER A 33 -15.69 11.45 1.49
CA SER A 33 -15.75 12.69 0.67
C SER A 33 -16.48 13.88 1.31
N ASN A 34 -17.37 13.62 2.29
CA ASN A 34 -17.87 14.64 3.24
C ASN A 34 -16.90 14.78 4.41
N LYS A 35 -15.64 15.10 4.07
CA LYS A 35 -14.43 15.22 4.92
C LYS A 35 -14.66 16.15 6.12
N THR A 36 -15.45 15.74 7.11
CA THR A 36 -16.01 16.63 8.14
C THR A 36 -15.32 16.49 9.48
N SER A 37 -14.48 15.47 9.68
CA SER A 37 -13.89 15.16 10.99
C SER A 37 -12.37 14.98 11.00
N ARG A 38 -11.76 14.17 10.10
CA ARG A 38 -10.31 13.82 10.17
C ARG A 38 -9.59 13.82 8.83
N GLY A 39 -8.27 14.02 8.87
CA GLY A 39 -7.35 14.01 7.72
C GLY A 39 -6.82 12.61 7.36
N GLU A 40 -7.59 11.57 7.66
CA GLU A 40 -7.15 10.17 7.63
C GLU A 40 -7.46 9.50 6.29
N THR A 41 -6.52 8.66 5.83
CA THR A 41 -6.64 7.91 4.58
C THR A 41 -6.09 6.49 4.68
N SER A 42 -6.74 5.55 4.01
CA SER A 42 -6.21 4.21 3.76
C SER A 42 -5.73 4.02 2.32
N LEU A 43 -5.71 5.11 1.54
CA LEU A 43 -5.31 5.11 0.14
C LEU A 43 -3.87 5.62 -0.01
N CYS A 44 -2.99 4.81 -0.61
CA CYS A 44 -1.61 5.15 -0.92
C CYS A 44 -1.52 6.45 -1.74
N GLY A 45 -0.80 7.43 -1.21
CA GLY A 45 -0.53 8.71 -1.86
C GLY A 45 -1.74 9.66 -1.91
N ASP A 46 -2.76 9.40 -1.11
CA ASP A 46 -3.92 10.28 -0.97
C ASP A 46 -3.59 11.54 -0.15
N ASP A 47 -4.44 12.55 -0.26
CA ASP A 47 -4.26 13.84 0.40
C ASP A 47 -4.94 13.93 1.77
N GLY A 48 -5.75 12.93 2.13
CA GLY A 48 -6.42 12.79 3.42
C GLY A 48 -7.48 13.84 3.74
N GLY A 49 -7.63 14.90 2.94
CA GLY A 49 -8.62 15.93 3.23
C GLY A 49 -8.14 17.25 3.80
N THR A 50 -9.09 18.17 3.92
CA THR A 50 -8.91 19.54 4.43
C THR A 50 -9.31 19.65 5.90
N LYS A 51 -8.70 18.89 6.84
CA LYS A 51 -9.13 18.86 8.26
C LYS A 51 -8.00 18.66 9.30
N SER A 52 -8.39 18.74 10.59
CA SER A 52 -7.55 18.92 11.79
C SER A 52 -6.57 17.79 12.09
N ASP A 53 -6.96 16.54 11.85
CA ASP A 53 -6.08 15.37 12.09
C ASP A 53 -5.21 15.10 10.86
N SER A 54 -4.47 16.12 10.45
CA SER A 54 -3.53 16.08 9.34
C SER A 54 -2.09 16.22 9.83
N SER A 55 -1.15 15.66 9.09
CA SER A 55 0.27 15.74 9.41
C SER A 55 0.87 17.03 8.86
N SER A 56 1.80 17.63 9.60
CA SER A 56 2.63 18.75 9.10
C SER A 56 3.75 18.31 8.15
N LYS A 57 3.93 16.98 8.00
CA LYS A 57 4.90 16.35 7.10
C LYS A 57 4.20 15.27 6.27
N PRO A 58 4.64 15.02 5.02
CA PRO A 58 4.13 13.90 4.26
C PRO A 58 4.44 12.58 4.98
N GLN A 59 3.47 11.68 4.98
CA GLN A 59 3.68 10.29 5.37
C GLN A 59 4.13 9.47 4.16
N VAL A 60 4.90 8.43 4.41
CA VAL A 60 5.62 7.66 3.39
C VAL A 60 5.18 6.19 3.34
N LEU A 61 5.75 5.40 2.44
CA LEU A 61 5.50 3.95 2.34
C LEU A 61 5.58 3.22 3.68
N LYS A 62 6.54 3.56 4.54
CA LYS A 62 6.66 2.97 5.87
C LYS A 62 5.43 3.24 6.73
N ASP A 63 4.92 4.47 6.74
CA ASP A 63 3.71 4.83 7.46
C ASP A 63 2.48 4.10 6.91
N PHE A 64 2.40 3.95 5.57
CA PHE A 64 1.34 3.18 4.92
C PHE A 64 1.37 1.70 5.36
N VAL A 65 2.55 1.08 5.33
CA VAL A 65 2.75 -0.29 5.80
C VAL A 65 2.36 -0.43 7.27
N GLU A 66 2.82 0.48 8.13
CA GLU A 66 2.61 0.38 9.58
C GLU A 66 1.18 0.70 10.02
N LYS A 67 0.49 1.65 9.36
CA LYS A 67 -0.82 2.16 9.80
C LYS A 67 -2.00 1.72 8.95
N THR A 68 -1.75 1.31 7.71
CA THR A 68 -2.81 0.95 6.76
C THR A 68 -2.80 -0.55 6.44
N LEU A 69 -1.62 -1.17 6.32
CA LEU A 69 -1.44 -2.61 6.09
C LEU A 69 -1.30 -3.42 7.39
N THR A 70 -2.14 -3.14 8.40
CA THR A 70 -2.14 -3.90 9.65
C THR A 70 -2.49 -5.38 9.39
N ASP A 71 -1.94 -6.29 10.19
CA ASP A 71 -2.05 -7.74 9.99
C ASP A 71 -1.56 -8.22 8.60
N GLY A 72 -0.63 -7.45 8.02
CA GLY A 72 0.04 -7.73 6.76
C GLY A 72 -0.77 -7.38 5.51
N SER A 73 -2.09 -7.49 5.53
CA SER A 73 -2.91 -7.41 4.30
C SER A 73 -4.14 -6.51 4.39
N LYS A 74 -4.44 -5.90 5.55
CA LYS A 74 -5.57 -4.97 5.65
C LYS A 74 -5.40 -3.84 4.63
N ASN A 75 -6.46 -3.45 3.92
CA ASN A 75 -6.43 -2.45 2.84
C ASN A 75 -5.58 -2.82 1.60
N TRP A 76 -5.11 -4.05 1.50
CA TRP A 76 -4.47 -4.57 0.28
C TRP A 76 -5.41 -5.54 -0.47
N PRO A 77 -5.55 -5.44 -1.81
CA PRO A 77 -5.07 -4.39 -2.72
C PRO A 77 -5.99 -3.16 -2.80
N THR A 78 -7.10 -3.14 -2.04
CA THR A 78 -8.14 -2.11 -2.11
C THR A 78 -8.28 -1.40 -0.77
N SER A 79 -8.32 -0.07 -0.79
CA SER A 79 -8.51 0.79 0.39
C SER A 79 -9.90 0.62 1.02
N THR A 80 -10.10 1.11 2.24
CA THR A 80 -11.37 1.04 2.99
C THR A 80 -11.94 2.44 3.15
N LYS A 81 -13.23 2.63 2.88
CA LYS A 81 -13.94 3.92 3.10
C LYS A 81 -14.49 4.02 4.52
N ASN A 82 -15.08 5.17 4.85
CA ASN A 82 -15.45 5.56 6.21
C ASN A 82 -16.45 4.63 6.92
N ASP A 83 -17.32 3.97 6.15
CA ASP A 83 -18.30 2.98 6.60
C ASP A 83 -17.69 1.58 6.83
N ASN A 84 -16.37 1.46 6.77
CA ASN A 84 -15.59 0.22 6.84
C ASN A 84 -15.80 -0.74 5.65
N ALA A 85 -16.50 -0.32 4.61
CA ALA A 85 -16.58 -1.09 3.38
C ALA A 85 -15.35 -0.82 2.50
N PRO A 86 -14.98 -1.76 1.60
CA PRO A 86 -13.97 -1.50 0.59
C PRO A 86 -14.34 -0.29 -0.28
N SER A 87 -13.32 0.40 -0.78
CA SER A 87 -13.45 1.44 -1.80
C SER A 87 -14.18 0.90 -3.03
N ASP A 88 -15.05 1.74 -3.61
CA ASP A 88 -15.75 1.43 -4.85
C ASP A 88 -14.75 1.33 -6.02
N THR A 89 -13.58 1.97 -5.89
CA THR A 89 -12.48 1.82 -6.84
C THR A 89 -11.62 0.62 -6.45
N ARG A 90 -11.95 -0.54 -7.02
CA ARG A 90 -11.22 -1.78 -6.76
C ARG A 90 -9.75 -1.67 -7.16
N ASN A 91 -8.87 -2.23 -6.33
CA ASN A 91 -7.42 -2.28 -6.49
C ASN A 91 -6.74 -0.90 -6.54
N ASP A 92 -7.35 0.11 -5.93
CA ASP A 92 -6.81 1.48 -5.90
C ASP A 92 -5.42 1.58 -5.26
N ASN A 93 -5.18 0.90 -4.13
CA ASN A 93 -3.85 0.85 -3.50
C ASN A 93 -2.81 0.15 -4.38
N ALA A 94 -3.15 -0.99 -4.97
CA ALA A 94 -2.23 -1.67 -5.88
C ALA A 94 -1.89 -0.83 -7.12
N LYS A 95 -2.87 -0.11 -7.68
CA LYS A 95 -2.66 0.81 -8.80
C LYS A 95 -1.79 2.01 -8.41
N ALA A 96 -2.03 2.59 -7.23
CA ALA A 96 -1.26 3.72 -6.72
C ALA A 96 0.21 3.33 -6.49
N VAL A 97 0.46 2.21 -5.79
CA VAL A 97 1.81 1.67 -5.58
C VAL A 97 2.49 1.38 -6.91
N ALA A 98 1.83 0.68 -7.83
CA ALA A 98 2.40 0.38 -9.14
C ALA A 98 2.75 1.66 -9.92
N GLY A 99 1.91 2.69 -9.84
CA GLY A 99 2.15 4.00 -10.43
C GLY A 99 3.40 4.67 -9.87
N ASP A 100 3.60 4.66 -8.56
CA ASP A 100 4.80 5.22 -7.95
C ASP A 100 6.06 4.40 -8.24
N LEU A 101 5.94 3.07 -8.29
CA LEU A 101 7.04 2.18 -8.70
C LEU A 101 7.54 2.52 -10.11
N THR A 102 6.69 2.92 -11.05
CA THR A 102 7.14 3.27 -12.42
C THR A 102 8.17 4.40 -12.46
N LYS A 103 8.17 5.27 -11.44
CA LYS A 103 9.07 6.42 -11.33
C LYS A 103 10.43 6.08 -10.74
N LEU A 104 10.60 4.84 -10.27
CA LEU A 104 11.82 4.34 -9.64
C LEU A 104 12.71 3.58 -10.64
N THR A 105 13.99 3.48 -10.31
CA THR A 105 14.94 2.58 -10.98
C THR A 105 14.61 1.11 -10.69
N THR A 106 15.19 0.19 -11.46
CA THR A 106 14.96 -1.26 -11.30
C THR A 106 15.37 -1.77 -9.91
N ASP A 107 16.48 -1.27 -9.38
CA ASP A 107 16.98 -1.67 -8.06
C ASP A 107 16.04 -1.19 -6.95
N GLU A 108 15.57 0.05 -7.05
CA GLU A 108 14.64 0.63 -6.09
C GLU A 108 13.28 -0.07 -6.11
N LYS A 109 12.79 -0.46 -7.30
CA LYS A 109 11.57 -1.29 -7.44
C LYS A 109 11.68 -2.60 -6.69
N THR A 110 12.83 -3.26 -6.81
CA THR A 110 13.09 -4.55 -6.15
C THR A 110 13.04 -4.42 -4.63
N ILE A 111 13.58 -3.33 -4.08
CA ILE A 111 13.55 -3.06 -2.63
C ILE A 111 12.11 -2.88 -2.14
N VAL A 112 11.31 -2.06 -2.83
CA VAL A 112 9.90 -1.81 -2.44
C VAL A 112 9.06 -3.08 -2.56
N ALA A 113 9.26 -3.85 -3.64
CA ALA A 113 8.57 -5.12 -3.83
C ALA A 113 8.91 -6.11 -2.70
N GLY A 114 10.18 -6.20 -2.29
CA GLY A 114 10.60 -7.05 -1.18
C GLY A 114 10.01 -6.63 0.16
N LEU A 115 9.92 -5.32 0.44
CA LEU A 115 9.29 -4.79 1.64
C LEU A 115 7.80 -5.15 1.71
N LEU A 116 7.07 -4.93 0.60
CA LEU A 116 5.65 -5.23 0.51
C LEU A 116 5.38 -6.73 0.58
N ALA A 117 6.19 -7.56 -0.09
CA ALA A 117 6.09 -9.02 0.00
C ALA A 117 6.26 -9.49 1.46
N LYS A 118 7.27 -9.00 2.17
CA LYS A 118 7.47 -9.35 3.59
C LYS A 118 6.32 -8.88 4.50
N THR A 119 5.67 -7.78 4.16
CA THR A 119 4.54 -7.24 4.92
C THR A 119 3.28 -8.06 4.65
N ILE A 120 2.95 -8.30 3.39
CA ILE A 120 1.72 -8.96 2.94
C ILE A 120 1.73 -10.47 3.20
N GLU A 121 2.90 -11.10 3.17
CA GLU A 121 3.03 -12.51 3.51
C GLU A 121 3.11 -12.81 5.02
N GLY A 122 3.04 -11.79 5.89
CA GLY A 122 2.70 -11.96 7.31
C GLY A 122 3.39 -13.12 8.03
N GLY A 123 4.68 -12.96 8.34
CA GLY A 123 5.31 -13.34 9.61
C GLY A 123 4.76 -14.50 10.45
N GLU A 124 4.53 -15.69 9.88
CA GLU A 124 4.76 -17.00 10.49
C GLU A 124 4.73 -18.02 9.35
N VAL A 125 5.81 -18.79 9.17
CA VAL A 125 5.76 -20.01 8.35
C VAL A 125 4.89 -21.00 9.11
N VAL A 126 3.58 -20.85 9.03
CA VAL A 126 2.70 -21.98 9.31
C VAL A 126 2.90 -22.93 8.15
N GLU A 127 3.60 -24.01 8.45
CA GLU A 127 3.83 -25.18 7.59
C GLU A 127 2.48 -25.69 7.05
N ILE A 128 1.94 -25.09 5.98
CA ILE A 128 0.78 -25.64 5.29
C ILE A 128 1.27 -26.84 4.49
N ARG A 129 1.30 -28.00 5.14
CA ARG A 129 1.26 -29.30 4.47
C ARG A 129 -0.08 -29.44 3.75
N ALA A 130 -0.14 -28.92 2.53
CA ALA A 130 -1.02 -29.42 1.48
C ALA A 130 -0.44 -29.04 0.13
N VAL A 131 0.68 -29.69 -0.20
CA VAL A 131 1.14 -29.85 -1.57
C VAL A 131 0.04 -30.53 -2.37
N SER A 132 -0.46 -29.86 -3.41
CA SER A 132 -0.94 -30.58 -4.60
C SER A 132 -0.70 -29.75 -5.86
N SER A 133 0.52 -29.92 -6.36
CA SER A 133 0.84 -30.29 -7.75
C SER A 133 0.39 -29.40 -8.91
N THR A 134 1.37 -29.13 -9.79
CA THR A 134 1.29 -28.64 -11.18
C THR A 134 1.13 -27.11 -11.31
N SER A 135 1.99 -26.34 -11.98
CA SER A 135 3.01 -26.66 -12.96
C SER A 135 3.88 -25.43 -13.29
N VAL A 136 5.08 -25.73 -13.80
CA VAL A 136 6.01 -24.96 -14.64
C VAL A 136 6.84 -23.80 -14.05
N MET A 137 8.15 -24.08 -13.97
CA MET A 137 9.24 -23.10 -13.95
C MET A 137 9.21 -22.24 -15.23
N VAL A 138 9.13 -20.92 -15.12
CA VAL A 138 9.59 -20.00 -16.18
C VAL A 138 9.96 -18.62 -15.62
N ASN A 139 11.25 -18.27 -15.75
CA ASN A 139 11.90 -16.95 -15.62
C ASN A 139 11.70 -16.10 -14.35
N ALA A 140 12.77 -16.02 -13.56
CA ALA A 140 12.93 -15.25 -12.33
C ALA A 140 12.81 -13.71 -12.45
N GLU A 141 12.46 -13.17 -13.62
CA GLU A 141 12.25 -11.72 -13.81
C GLU A 141 10.77 -11.34 -14.05
N PHE A 142 9.85 -12.31 -14.11
CA PHE A 142 8.43 -12.05 -14.39
C PHE A 142 7.45 -12.41 -13.26
N GLU A 143 7.92 -13.04 -12.18
CA GLU A 143 7.05 -13.53 -11.08
C GLU A 143 6.65 -12.44 -10.07
N ILE A 144 7.48 -11.39 -9.85
CA ILE A 144 7.11 -10.31 -8.92
C ILE A 144 5.87 -9.54 -9.40
N ILE A 145 5.72 -9.37 -10.72
CA ILE A 145 4.53 -8.71 -11.31
C ILE A 145 3.31 -9.65 -11.27
N ARG A 146 3.51 -10.98 -11.31
CA ARG A 146 2.40 -11.94 -11.23
C ARG A 146 1.90 -12.13 -9.81
N LEU A 147 2.72 -11.99 -8.77
CA LEU A 147 2.24 -11.98 -7.38
C LEU A 147 1.26 -10.82 -7.11
N PHE A 148 1.49 -9.64 -7.69
CA PHE A 148 0.54 -8.53 -7.60
C PHE A 148 -0.67 -8.63 -8.52
N ARG A 149 -0.59 -9.40 -9.62
CA ARG A 149 -1.70 -9.57 -10.58
C ARG A 149 -2.59 -10.78 -10.27
N ARG A 150 -2.09 -11.83 -9.62
CA ARG A 150 -2.84 -13.08 -9.39
C ARG A 150 -3.96 -12.93 -8.36
N GLU A 151 -3.87 -11.97 -7.44
CA GLU A 151 -4.98 -11.58 -6.55
C GLU A 151 -6.02 -10.69 -7.26
N SER A 152 -5.64 -9.98 -8.34
CA SER A 152 -6.53 -9.10 -9.11
C SER A 152 -7.27 -9.80 -10.26
N SER A 153 -6.95 -11.07 -10.58
CA SER A 153 -7.61 -11.87 -11.62
C SER A 153 -8.59 -12.92 -11.07
N ARG A 154 -8.99 -12.81 -9.80
CA ARG A 154 -10.18 -13.49 -9.26
C ARG A 154 -11.30 -12.47 -8.99
N VAL A 155 -11.73 -11.78 -10.05
CA VAL A 155 -13.09 -11.25 -10.24
C VAL A 155 -13.44 -11.49 -11.70
#